data_AF-A0A944TJP8-F1
#
_entry.id   AF-A0A944TJP8-F1
#
_cell.length_a   1.000
_cell.length_b   1.000
_cell.length_c   1.000
_cell.angle_alpha   90.00
_cell.angle_beta   90.00
_cell.angle_gamma   90.00
#
_symmetry.space_group_name_H-M   'P 1'
#
loop_
_entity.id
_entity.type
_entity.pdbx_description
1 polymer ?
#
loop_
_entity_poly.entity_id
_entity_poly.type
_entity_poly.pdbx_seq_one_letter_code
_entity_poly.pdbx_strand_id
1 'polypeptide(L)' 'MRFSKPALMGAGLGFLMSIAFLIFSLLQFDKEVSDVKGQILLTVVFVMPFMVLIGLGIGGLWSKLYGPDSL' A
#
# COMPACT_ATOMS: atom_id res chain seq x y z
N MET A 1 6.02 -20.15 2.24
CA MET A 1 4.62 -19.83 2.61
C MET A 1 3.86 -19.48 1.34
N ARG A 2 2.67 -20.05 1.12
CA ARG A 2 1.80 -19.66 -0.01
C ARG A 2 0.82 -18.61 0.51
N PHE A 3 0.78 -17.43 -0.12
CA PHE A 3 -0.18 -16.40 0.24
C PHE A 3 -1.60 -16.81 -0.18
N SER A 4 -2.59 -16.53 0.67
CA SER A 4 -4.01 -16.75 0.36
C SER A 4 -4.54 -15.66 -0.58
N LYS A 5 -5.67 -15.92 -1.26
CA LYS A 5 -6.29 -14.92 -2.16
C LYS A 5 -6.61 -13.61 -1.43
N PRO A 6 -7.23 -13.60 -0.23
CA PRO A 6 -7.41 -12.39 0.56
C PRO A 6 -6.12 -11.61 0.83
N ALA A 7 -5.00 -12.30 1.09
CA ALA A 7 -3.72 -11.66 1.39
C ALA A 7 -3.15 -10.96 0.14
N LEU A 8 -3.21 -11.63 -1.02
CA LEU A 8 -2.79 -11.04 -2.28
C LEU A 8 -3.68 -9.86 -2.70
N MET A 9 -4.99 -9.96 -2.50
CA MET A 9 -5.91 -8.85 -2.76
C MET A 9 -5.64 -7.67 -1.82
N GLY A 10 -5.44 -7.93 -0.53
CA GLY A 10 -5.07 -6.90 0.45
C GLY A 10 -3.74 -6.21 0.08
N ALA A 11 -2.74 -6.97 -0.34
CA ALA A 11 -1.46 -6.44 -0.83
C ALA A 11 -1.65 -5.51 -2.03
N GLY A 12 -2.45 -5.94 -3.02
CA GLY A 12 -2.77 -5.15 -4.21
C GLY A 12 -3.52 -3.86 -3.86
N LEU A 13 -4.47 -3.95 -2.92
CA LEU A 13 -5.19 -2.77 -2.41
C LEU A 13 -4.24 -1.79 -1.72
N GLY A 14 -3.34 -2.28 -0.86
CA GLY A 14 -2.32 -1.46 -0.21
C GLY A 14 -1.41 -0.75 -1.22
N PHE A 15 -1.00 -1.47 -2.28
CA PHE A 15 -0.23 -0.88 -3.37
C PHE A 15 -1.00 0.25 -4.08
N LEU A 16 -2.24 -0.01 -4.51
CA LEU A 16 -3.07 0.99 -5.20
C LEU A 16 -3.34 2.22 -4.33
N MET A 17 -3.62 2.03 -3.04
CA MET A 17 -3.83 3.13 -2.11
C MET A 17 -2.57 3.98 -1.94
N SER A 18 -1.39 3.37 -1.90
CA SER A 18 -0.14 4.11 -1.81
C SER A 18 0.15 4.95 -3.06
N ILE A 19 -0.22 4.45 -4.25
CA ILE A 19 -0.12 5.22 -5.50
C ILE A 19 -1.10 6.40 -5.49
N ALA A 20 -2.35 6.16 -5.09
CA ALA A 20 -3.34 7.22 -4.98
C ALA A 20 -2.85 8.31 -4.01
N PHE A 21 -2.32 7.91 -2.85
CA PHE A 21 -1.73 8.83 -1.87
C PHE A 21 -0.58 9.64 -2.48
N LEU A 22 0.33 8.99 -3.22
CA LEU A 22 1.41 9.70 -3.92
C LEU A 22 0.88 10.74 -4.90
N ILE A 23 -0.12 10.38 -5.71
CA ILE A 23 -0.72 11.30 -6.68
C ILE A 23 -1.33 12.50 -5.96
N PHE A 24 -2.15 12.27 -4.92
CA PHE A 24 -2.74 13.36 -4.14
C PHE A 24 -1.68 14.24 -3.48
N SER A 25 -0.63 13.62 -2.95
CA SER A 25 0.49 14.32 -2.35
C SER A 25 1.25 15.18 -3.36
N LEU A 26 1.37 14.73 -4.61
CA LEU A 26 2.00 15.49 -5.69
C LEU A 26 1.09 16.61 -6.20
N LEU A 27 -0.23 16.43 -6.19
CA LEU A 27 -1.18 17.48 -6.57
C LEU A 27 -1.23 18.62 -5.54
N GLN A 28 -1.00 18.32 -4.26
CA GLN A 28 -0.90 19.31 -3.18
C GLN A 28 0.53 19.86 -3.00
N PHE A 29 1.44 19.51 -3.91
CA PHE A 29 2.84 19.82 -3.76
C PHE A 29 3.13 21.31 -3.98
N ASP A 30 3.70 21.95 -2.95
CA ASP A 30 4.22 23.31 -3.04
C ASP A 30 5.73 23.29 -3.29
N LYS A 31 6.14 23.85 -4.43
CA LYS A 31 7.54 23.90 -4.89
C LYS A 31 8.41 24.85 -4.09
N GLU A 32 7.83 25.79 -3.35
CA GLU A 32 8.60 26.73 -2.53
C GLU A 32 8.99 26.13 -1.16
N VAL A 33 8.32 25.04 -0.74
CA VAL A 33 8.44 24.49 0.62
C VAL A 33 9.02 23.06 0.62
N SER A 34 8.81 22.25 -0.42
CA SER A 34 9.16 20.82 -0.41
C SER A 34 10.01 20.40 -1.62
N ASP A 35 10.70 19.25 -1.51
CA ASP A 35 11.40 18.59 -2.62
C ASP A 35 10.57 17.41 -3.17
N VAL A 36 10.21 17.50 -4.46
CA VAL A 36 9.39 16.49 -5.15
C VAL A 36 10.09 15.15 -5.14
N LYS A 37 11.42 15.17 -5.35
CA LYS A 37 12.21 13.94 -5.47
C LYS A 37 12.26 13.22 -4.13
N GLY A 38 12.50 13.95 -3.05
CA GLY A 38 12.43 13.42 -1.69
C GLY A 38 11.07 12.80 -1.37
N GLN A 39 9.97 13.44 -1.76
CA GLN A 39 8.62 12.94 -1.49
C GLN A 39 8.28 11.66 -2.27
N ILE A 40 8.66 11.62 -3.55
CA ILE A 40 8.53 10.40 -4.36
C ILE A 40 9.38 9.29 -3.77
N LEU A 41 10.64 9.56 -3.42
CA LEU A 41 11.56 8.57 -2.86
C LEU A 41 11.05 8.02 -1.53
N LEU A 42 10.62 8.88 -0.61
CA LEU A 42 10.01 8.49 0.66
C LEU A 42 8.81 7.56 0.43
N THR A 43 7.95 7.94 -0.51
CA THR A 43 6.72 7.20 -0.77
C THR A 43 7.01 5.83 -1.38
N VAL A 44 7.91 5.75 -2.37
CA VAL A 44 8.24 4.49 -3.05
C VAL A 44 9.05 3.56 -2.15
N VAL A 45 9.99 4.08 -1.35
CA VAL A 45 10.89 3.26 -0.54
C VAL A 45 10.25 2.84 0.79
N PHE A 46 9.45 3.71 1.40
CA PHE A 46 8.90 3.45 2.74
C PHE A 46 7.38 3.26 2.71
N VAL A 47 6.63 4.25 2.25
CA VAL A 47 5.16 4.24 2.38
C VAL A 47 4.52 3.08 1.61
N MET A 48 4.95 2.87 0.37
CA MET A 48 4.39 1.86 -0.53
C MET A 48 4.66 0.44 -0.03
N PRO A 49 5.91 0.03 0.30
CA PRO A 49 6.16 -1.27 0.92
C PRO A 49 5.40 -1.46 2.23
N PHE A 50 5.32 -0.43 3.06
CA PHE A 50 4.62 -0.52 4.34
C PHE A 50 3.11 -0.70 4.16
N MET A 51 2.48 0.01 3.22
CA MET A 51 1.08 -0.16 2.86
C MET A 51 0.78 -1.54 2.28
N VAL A 52 1.68 -2.08 1.45
CA VAL A 52 1.58 -3.45 0.93
C VAL A 52 1.65 -4.47 2.07
N LEU A 53 2.57 -4.29 3.03
CA LEU A 53 2.70 -5.17 4.19
C LEU A 53 1.47 -5.11 5.10
N ILE A 54 0.90 -3.93 5.32
CA ILE A 54 -0.37 -3.76 6.05
C ILE A 54 -1.49 -4.51 5.30
N GLY A 55 -1.58 -4.34 4.00
CA GLY A 55 -2.54 -5.04 3.14
C GLY A 55 -2.42 -6.56 3.22
N LEU A 56 -1.18 -7.07 3.16
CA LEU A 56 -0.87 -8.49 3.38
C LEU A 56 -1.29 -8.97 4.77
N GLY A 57 -1.03 -8.16 5.81
CA GLY A 57 -1.40 -8.47 7.18
C GLY A 57 -2.91 -8.57 7.37
N ILE A 58 -3.66 -7.56 6.90
CA ILE A 58 -5.12 -7.53 6.99
C ILE A 58 -5.73 -8.67 6.16
N GLY A 59 -5.29 -8.85 4.92
CA GLY A 59 -5.79 -9.93 4.07
C GLY A 59 -5.42 -11.32 4.59
N GLY A 60 -4.24 -11.47 5.20
CA GLY A 60 -3.83 -12.72 5.86
C GLY A 60 -4.64 -13.00 7.13
N LEU A 61 -4.98 -11.98 7.92
CA LEU A 61 -5.89 -12.12 9.05
C LEU A 61 -7.30 -12.50 8.58
N TRP A 62 -7.78 -11.87 7.51
CA TRP A 62 -9.08 -12.18 6.93
C TRP A 62 -9.18 -13.64 6.47
N SER A 63 -8.14 -14.16 5.80
CA SER A 63 -8.13 -15.55 5.37
C SER A 63 -8.08 -16.56 6.52
N LYS A 64 -7.48 -16.18 7.65
CA LYS A 64 -7.52 -17.00 8.86
C LYS A 64 -8.90 -17.05 9.51
N LEU A 65 -9.68 -15.96 9.42
CA LEU A 65 -11.00 -15.85 10.04
C LEU A 65 -12.12 -16.45 9.18
N TYR A 66 -12.07 -16.24 7.86
CA TYR A 66 -13.16 -16.60 6.94
C TYR A 66 -12.80 -17.66 5.90
N GLY A 67 -11.53 -18.07 5.86
CA GLY A 67 -11.02 -19.12 4.98
C GLY A 67 -10.12 -18.61 3.85
N PRO A 68 -9.28 -19.48 3.24
CA PRO A 68 -8.27 -19.08 2.26
C PRO A 68 -8.80 -18.48 0.94
N ASP A 69 -10.07 -18.74 0.63
CA ASP A 69 -10.75 -18.37 -0.62
C ASP A 69 -12.01 -17.52 -0.37
N SER A 70 -12.08 -16.83 0.78
CA SER A 70 -13.25 -16.04 1.18
C SER A 70 -13.46 -14.74 0.39
N LEU A 71 -12.64 -14.49 -0.64
CA LEU A 71 -12.62 -13.32 -1.51
C LEU A 71 -12.41 -13.76 -2.97
#